data_AF-A0A524D7S9-F1
#
_entry.id   AF-A0A524D7S9-F1
#
_cell.length_a   1.000
_cell.length_b   1.000
_cell.length_c   1.000
_cell.angle_alpha   90.00
_cell.angle_beta   90.00
_cell.angle_gamma   90.00
#
_symmetry.space_group_name_H-M   'P 1'
#
loop_
_entity.id
_entity.type
_entity.pdbx_description
1 polymer ?
#
loop_
_entity_poly.entity_id
_entity_poly.type
_entity_poly.pdbx_seq_one_letter_code
_entity_poly.pdbx_strand_id
1 'polypeptide(L)'
;MSMYRSYLLKRGFFSSKGNSKSDDKKVFIKHDVEMGGVYAIVESKTRGVKILTNGDEFFFENFDKLDVFLNQLSKQQNDFIKILNRKSRSKKLRTLDI
;
A
#
# COMPACT_ATOMS: atom_id res chain seq x y z
N MET A 1 -12.91 -3.79 -19.49
CA MET A 1 -12.13 -3.12 -18.43
C MET A 1 -12.05 -4.03 -17.20
N SER A 2 -10.87 -4.23 -16.59
CA SER A 2 -10.75 -4.96 -15.31
C SER A 2 -11.11 -4.03 -14.15
N MET A 3 -12.13 -4.37 -13.35
CA MET A 3 -12.64 -3.55 -12.23
C MET A 3 -11.56 -3.25 -11.19
N TYR A 4 -10.59 -4.16 -10.99
CA TYR A 4 -9.48 -3.94 -10.06
C TYR A 4 -8.50 -2.87 -10.54
N ARG A 5 -8.35 -2.68 -11.86
CA ARG A 5 -7.46 -1.65 -12.41
C ARG A 5 -7.94 -0.25 -12.05
N SER A 6 -9.22 0.05 -12.26
CA SER A 6 -9.78 1.38 -11.94
C SER A 6 -9.74 1.64 -10.44
N TYR A 7 -10.03 0.63 -9.62
CA TYR A 7 -9.95 0.73 -8.16
C TYR A 7 -8.52 1.04 -7.67
N LEU A 8 -7.51 0.31 -8.15
CA LEU A 8 -6.11 0.53 -7.76
C LEU A 8 -5.61 1.91 -8.17
N LEU A 9 -5.94 2.37 -9.39
CA LEU A 9 -5.61 3.72 -9.85
C LEU A 9 -6.23 4.80 -8.95
N LYS A 10 -7.50 4.63 -8.53
CA LYS A 10 -8.18 5.56 -7.62
C LYS A 10 -7.53 5.62 -6.23
N ARG A 11 -6.89 4.54 -5.79
CA ARG A 11 -6.17 4.43 -4.50
C ARG A 11 -4.70 4.87 -4.57
N GLY A 12 -4.27 5.45 -5.71
CA GLY A 12 -2.93 6.03 -5.89
C GLY A 12 -1.85 5.03 -6.28
N PHE A 13 -2.23 3.88 -6.85
CA PHE A 13 -1.26 2.97 -7.44
C PHE A 13 -0.92 3.39 -8.87
N PHE A 14 0.35 3.25 -9.25
CA PHE A 14 0.86 3.52 -10.60
C PHE A 14 1.09 2.23 -11.37
N SER A 15 0.75 2.19 -12.65
CA SER A 15 1.05 1.03 -13.49
C SER A 15 2.55 0.96 -13.81
N SER A 16 3.16 -0.22 -13.64
CA SER A 16 4.54 -0.44 -14.07
C SER A 16 4.69 -0.37 -15.60
N LYS A 17 5.86 0.10 -16.08
CA LYS A 17 6.19 0.32 -17.51
C LYS A 17 6.18 -0.94 -18.39
N GLY A 18 5.89 -2.13 -17.83
CA GLY A 18 5.77 -3.41 -18.57
C GLY A 18 4.33 -3.88 -18.85
N ASN A 19 3.31 -3.25 -18.26
CA ASN A 19 1.92 -3.72 -18.37
C ASN A 19 1.31 -3.60 -19.78
N SER A 20 1.94 -2.88 -20.70
CA SER A 20 1.50 -2.77 -22.10
C SER A 20 1.95 -3.96 -22.96
N LYS A 21 2.95 -4.73 -22.51
CA LYS A 21 3.56 -5.83 -23.29
C LYS A 21 3.09 -7.23 -22.88
N SER A 22 2.62 -7.41 -21.65
CA SER A 22 2.11 -8.69 -21.15
C SER A 22 0.64 -8.55 -20.78
N ASP A 23 -0.22 -9.30 -21.46
CA ASP A 23 -1.67 -9.26 -21.19
C ASP A 23 -2.10 -10.17 -20.03
N ASP A 24 -1.21 -11.06 -19.61
CA ASP A 24 -1.48 -12.04 -18.56
C ASP A 24 -1.34 -11.46 -17.15
N LYS A 25 -0.38 -10.56 -16.91
CA LYS A 25 -0.08 -10.02 -15.57
C LYS A 25 0.13 -8.50 -15.61
N LYS A 26 -0.66 -7.78 -14.82
CA LYS A 26 -0.61 -6.32 -14.69
C LYS A 26 -0.17 -5.96 -13.29
N VAL A 27 0.99 -5.31 -13.19
CA VAL A 27 1.62 -4.89 -11.93
C VAL A 27 1.37 -3.41 -11.69
N PHE A 28 0.85 -3.09 -10.51
CA PHE A 28 0.61 -1.75 -10.02
C PHE A 28 1.47 -1.54 -8.77
N ILE A 29 2.04 -0.36 -8.63
CA ILE A 29 3.02 -0.05 -7.60
C ILE A 29 2.55 1.23 -6.91
N LYS A 30 2.45 1.18 -5.59
CA LYS A 30 2.29 2.37 -4.76
C LYS A 30 3.54 2.50 -3.91
N HIS A 31 4.25 3.60 -4.09
CA HIS A 31 5.35 3.95 -3.20
C HIS A 31 4.82 4.86 -2.11
N ASP A 32 4.99 4.43 -0.87
CA ASP A 32 4.87 5.30 0.29
C ASP A 32 6.26 5.40 0.94
N VAL A 33 6.68 6.61 1.30
CA VAL A 33 8.03 6.89 1.82
C VAL A 33 8.31 6.09 3.10
N GLU A 34 7.25 5.69 3.81
CA GLU A 34 7.34 5.02 5.11
C GLU A 34 7.02 3.52 5.07
N MET A 35 6.25 3.03 4.09
CA MET A 35 5.92 1.59 3.94
C MET A 35 6.80 0.87 2.91
N GLY A 36 7.59 1.61 2.14
CA GLY A 36 8.24 1.08 0.95
C GLY A 36 7.26 0.89 -0.21
N GLY A 37 7.59 -0.03 -1.12
CA GLY A 37 6.75 -0.34 -2.28
C GLY A 37 5.65 -1.33 -1.95
N VAL A 38 4.38 -0.93 -2.07
CA VAL A 38 3.23 -1.84 -2.13
C VAL A 38 3.03 -2.25 -3.58
N TYR A 39 3.17 -3.53 -3.87
CA TYR A 39 2.99 -4.07 -5.21
C TYR A 39 1.65 -4.79 -5.29
N ALA A 40 0.81 -4.42 -6.25
CA ALA A 40 -0.44 -5.11 -6.54
C ALA A 40 -0.35 -5.76 -7.92
N ILE A 41 -0.51 -7.08 -7.99
CA ILE A 41 -0.46 -7.89 -9.20
C ILE A 41 -1.87 -8.35 -9.50
N VAL A 42 -2.37 -7.98 -10.68
CA VAL A 42 -3.65 -8.42 -11.22
C VAL A 42 -3.36 -9.36 -12.37
N GLU A 43 -3.78 -10.61 -12.25
CA GLU A 43 -3.61 -11.62 -13.29
C GLU A 43 -4.93 -11.77 -14.07
N SER A 44 -4.85 -11.91 -15.40
CA SER A 44 -6.06 -11.97 -16.24
C SER A 44 -6.85 -13.27 -16.07
N LYS A 45 -6.20 -14.35 -15.61
CA LYS A 45 -6.81 -15.69 -15.44
C LYS A 45 -7.48 -15.89 -14.09
N THR A 46 -7.03 -15.18 -13.06
CA THR A 46 -7.58 -15.29 -11.69
C THR A 46 -8.38 -14.04 -11.36
N ARG A 47 -9.58 -14.21 -10.80
CA ARG A 47 -10.42 -13.08 -10.35
C ARG A 47 -9.93 -12.59 -8.99
N GLY A 48 -8.79 -11.91 -8.96
CA GLY A 48 -8.25 -11.36 -7.72
C GLY A 48 -7.05 -10.45 -7.91
N VAL A 49 -6.60 -9.90 -6.78
CA VAL A 49 -5.41 -9.05 -6.68
C VAL A 49 -4.47 -9.67 -5.65
N LYS A 50 -3.23 -9.90 -6.05
CA LYS A 50 -2.16 -10.24 -5.13
C LYS A 50 -1.46 -8.94 -4.68
N ILE A 51 -1.39 -8.70 -3.38
CA ILE A 51 -0.59 -7.62 -2.80
C ILE A 51 0.70 -8.20 -2.23
N LEU A 52 1.83 -7.56 -2.51
CA LEU A 52 3.09 -7.80 -1.84
C LEU A 52 3.49 -6.56 -1.04
N THR A 53 3.71 -6.73 0.26
CA THR A 53 4.13 -5.69 1.21
C THR A 53 5.06 -6.26 2.24
N ASN A 54 6.18 -5.58 2.53
CA ASN A 54 7.11 -5.95 3.62
C ASN A 54 7.61 -7.41 3.60
N GLY A 55 7.62 -8.06 2.43
CA GLY A 55 8.03 -9.46 2.27
C GLY A 55 6.89 -10.47 2.33
N ASP A 56 5.68 -10.04 2.69
CA ASP A 56 4.51 -10.90 2.76
C ASP A 56 3.66 -10.81 1.49
N GLU A 57 3.11 -11.95 1.07
CA GLU A 57 2.15 -12.04 -0.05
C GLU A 57 0.73 -12.24 0.47
N PHE A 58 -0.20 -11.39 0.05
CA PHE A 58 -1.61 -11.49 0.36
C PHE A 58 -2.43 -11.57 -0.92
N PHE A 59 -3.37 -12.51 -1.00
CA PHE A 59 -4.26 -12.64 -2.15
C PHE A 59 -5.70 -12.28 -1.77
N PHE A 60 -6.33 -11.44 -2.59
CA PHE A 60 -7.68 -10.95 -2.35
C PHE A 60 -8.56 -11.17 -3.59
N GLU A 61 -9.63 -11.95 -3.40
CA GLU A 61 -10.69 -12.14 -4.40
C GLU A 61 -11.84 -11.15 -4.23
N ASN A 62 -11.97 -10.51 -3.06
CA ASN A 62 -13.03 -9.55 -2.76
C ASN A 62 -12.47 -8.13 -2.57
N PHE A 63 -13.13 -7.14 -3.18
CA PHE A 63 -12.87 -5.72 -3.00
C PHE A 63 -13.01 -5.26 -1.54
N ASP A 64 -13.99 -5.78 -0.80
CA ASP A 64 -14.20 -5.34 0.59
C ASP A 64 -13.01 -5.70 1.49
N LYS A 65 -12.50 -6.94 1.35
CA LYS A 65 -11.33 -7.42 2.10
C LYS A 65 -10.08 -6.63 1.73
N LEU A 66 -9.92 -6.34 0.44
CA LEU A 66 -8.84 -5.50 -0.09
C LEU A 66 -8.89 -4.09 0.49
N ASP A 67 -10.07 -3.46 0.53
CA ASP A 67 -10.25 -2.11 1.04
C ASP A 67 -9.96 -2.03 2.54
N VAL A 68 -10.48 -2.99 3.31
CA VAL A 68 -10.20 -3.10 4.75
C VAL A 68 -8.71 -3.26 5.00
N PHE A 69 -8.03 -4.13 4.25
CA PHE A 69 -6.58 -4.34 4.38
C PHE A 69 -5.80 -3.06 4.09
N LEU A 70 -6.07 -2.39 2.97
CA LEU A 70 -5.41 -1.14 2.60
C LEU A 70 -5.66 -0.02 3.62
N ASN A 71 -6.88 0.05 4.17
CA ASN A 71 -7.23 1.02 5.20
C ASN A 71 -6.53 0.71 6.54
N GLN A 72 -6.45 -0.57 6.95
CA GLN A 72 -5.72 -0.99 8.15
C GLN A 72 -4.23 -0.69 8.04
N LEU A 73 -3.65 -0.98 6.87
CA LEU A 73 -2.25 -0.68 6.56
C LEU A 73 -1.96 0.82 6.75
N SER A 74 -2.85 1.70 6.27
CA SER A 74 -2.73 3.15 6.48
C SER A 74 -3.00 3.61 7.92
N LYS A 75 -3.76 2.84 8.72
CA LYS A 75 -4.06 3.19 10.13
C LYS A 75 -2.91 2.84 11.06
N GLN A 76 -2.29 1.67 10.91
CA GLN A 76 -1.10 1.28 11.70
C GLN A 76 0.03 2.31 11.54
N GLN A 77 0.18 2.88 10.34
CA GLN A 77 1.11 3.97 10.05
C GLN A 77 0.83 5.23 10.88
N ASN A 78 -0.42 5.70 10.93
CA ASN A 78 -0.78 6.90 11.68
C ASN A 78 -0.45 6.80 13.18
N ASP A 79 -0.59 5.62 13.77
CA ASP A 79 -0.34 5.45 15.20
C ASP A 79 1.16 5.33 15.52
N PHE A 80 1.96 4.71 14.65
CA PHE A 80 3.43 4.68 14.82
C PHE A 80 4.05 6.08 14.71
N ILE A 81 3.63 6.89 13.72
CA ILE A 81 4.09 8.27 13.56
C ILE A 81 3.71 9.12 14.77
N LYS A 82 2.49 8.96 15.30
CA LYS A 82 2.07 9.66 16.52
C LYS A 82 2.99 9.33 17.70
N ILE A 83 3.38 8.06 17.86
CA ILE A 83 4.31 7.61 18.91
C ILE A 83 5.70 8.23 18.72
N LEU A 84 6.24 8.18 17.50
CA LEU A 84 7.53 8.79 17.15
C LEU A 84 7.53 10.30 17.41
N ASN A 85 6.50 11.00 16.96
CA ASN A 85 6.35 12.45 17.13
C ASN A 85 6.15 12.86 18.59
N ARG A 86 5.52 12.02 19.41
CA ARG A 86 5.41 12.24 20.85
C ARG A 86 6.79 12.13 21.51
N LYS A 87 7.58 11.14 21.13
CA LYS A 87 8.94 10.92 21.65
C LYS A 87 9.90 12.04 21.25
N SER A 88 9.86 12.50 19.99
CA SER A 88 10.70 13.60 19.49
C SER A 88 10.36 14.93 20.17
N ARG A 89 9.07 15.25 20.33
CA ARG A 89 8.61 16.44 21.06
C ARG A 89 9.02 16.40 22.53
N SER A 90 8.85 15.27 23.20
CA SER A 90 9.29 15.11 24.60
C SER A 90 10.80 15.31 24.77
N LYS A 91 11.60 14.79 23.85
CA LYS A 91 13.06 15.00 23.85
C LYS A 91 13.41 16.48 23.64
N LYS A 92 12.72 17.16 22.71
CA LYS A 92 12.96 18.58 22.40
C LYS A 92 12.55 19.51 23.54
N LEU A 93 11.48 19.19 24.26
CA LEU A 93 11.06 19.93 25.46
C LEU A 93 12.10 19.80 26.60
N ARG A 94 12.61 18.59 26.85
CA ARG A 94 13.67 18.37 27.86
C ARG A 94 14.97 19.13 27.59
N THR A 95 15.26 19.43 26.33
CA THR A 95 16.45 20.20 25.94
C THR A 95 16.22 21.73 25.97
N LEU A 96 14.97 22.19 26.11
CA LEU A 96 14.63 23.62 26.19
C LEU A 96 14.49 24.12 27.63
N ASP A 97 14.35 23.23 28.61
CA ASP A 97 14.33 23.54 30.06
C ASP A 97 15.76 23.66 30.67
N ILE A 98 16.75 24.10 29.88
CA ILE A 98 18.10 24.47 30.34
C ILE A 98 18.40 25.90 29.91
#